data_AF-A0A3N5SBN7-F1
#
_entry.id   AF-A0A3N5SBN7-F1
#
_cell.length_a   1.000
_cell.length_b   1.000
_cell.length_c   1.000
_cell.angle_alpha   90.00
_cell.angle_beta   90.00
_cell.angle_gamma   90.00
#
_symmetry.space_group_name_H-M   'P 1'
#
loop_
_entity.id
_entity.type
_entity.pdbx_description
1 polymer ?
#
loop_
_entity_poly.entity_id
_entity_poly.type
_entity_poly.pdbx_seq_one_letter_code
_entity_poly.pdbx_strand_id
1 'polypeptide(L)' 'NRGIGTEILTYLTYLAKRRGLSAFTAEVLVENKPMVHVFEKSGFDIEKRGSEGVYEMKLNFVD' A
#
# COMPACT_ATOMS: atom_id res chain seq x y z
N ASN A 1 10.86 13.37 -3.22
CA ASN A 1 10.65 11.91 -3.12
C ASN A 1 11.70 11.16 -3.92
N ARG A 2 12.58 10.40 -3.25
CA ARG A 2 13.65 9.61 -3.87
C ARG A 2 13.28 8.13 -4.06
N GLY A 3 12.00 7.79 -3.97
CA GLY A 3 11.49 6.42 -4.15
C GLY A 3 11.71 5.46 -2.96
N ILE A 4 12.30 5.90 -1.86
CA ILE A 4 12.65 5.02 -0.72
C ILE A 4 11.43 4.25 -0.19
N GLY A 5 10.29 4.92 0.03
CA GLY A 5 9.07 4.25 0.51
C GLY A 5 8.52 3.22 -0.48
N THR A 6 8.57 3.54 -1.77
CA THR A 6 8.20 2.60 -2.84
C THR A 6 9.13 1.40 -2.87
N GLU A 7 10.45 1.60 -2.78
CA GLU A 7 11.43 0.52 -2.79
C GLU A 7 11.25 -0.43 -1.59
N ILE A 8 11.04 0.13 -0.40
CA ILE A 8 10.74 -0.65 0.81
C ILE A 8 9.47 -1.48 0.62
N LEU A 9 8.40 -0.86 0.10
CA LEU A 9 7.12 -1.54 -0.09
C LEU A 9 7.20 -2.64 -1.17
N THR A 10 7.95 -2.40 -2.25
CA THR A 10 8.24 -3.39 -3.29
C THR A 10 8.98 -4.60 -2.70
N TYR A 11 10.04 -4.37 -1.93
CA TYR A 11 10.80 -5.47 -1.32
C TYR A 11 9.98 -6.23 -0.27
N LEU A 12 9.17 -5.51 0.52
CA LEU A 12 8.24 -6.13 1.47
C LEU A 12 7.21 -7.01 0.76
N THR A 13 6.67 -6.54 -0.38
CA THR A 13 5.74 -7.32 -1.22
C THR A 13 6.39 -8.59 -1.76
N TYR A 14 7.63 -8.51 -2.23
CA TYR A 14 8.40 -9.68 -2.68
C TYR A 14 8.52 -10.75 -1.57
N LEU A 15 8.87 -10.33 -0.35
CA LEU A 15 8.97 -11.25 0.79
C LEU A 15 7.60 -11.83 1.19
N ALA A 16 6.55 -11.02 1.16
CA ALA A 16 5.19 -11.40 1.51
C ALA A 16 4.63 -12.45 0.54
N LYS A 17 4.74 -12.23 -0.78
CA LYS A 17 4.32 -13.21 -1.80
C LYS A 17 5.00 -14.56 -1.60
N ARG A 18 6.32 -14.57 -1.34
CA ARG A 18 7.08 -15.82 -1.08
C ARG A 18 6.66 -16.56 0.19
N ARG A 19 5.98 -15.89 1.11
CA ARG A 19 5.41 -16.47 2.33
C ARG A 19 3.94 -16.83 2.19
N GLY A 20 3.38 -16.74 0.98
CA GLY A 20 1.98 -17.09 0.70
C GLY A 20 0.96 -16.02 1.11
N LEU A 21 1.40 -14.78 1.37
CA LEU A 21 0.48 -13.66 1.58
C LEU A 21 -0.07 -13.17 0.23
N SER A 22 -1.33 -12.76 0.21
CA SER A 22 -2.06 -12.30 -0.98
C SER A 22 -2.37 -10.80 -1.00
N ALA A 23 -2.27 -10.13 0.16
CA ALA A 23 -2.57 -8.71 0.27
C ALA A 23 -1.91 -8.09 1.50
N PHE A 24 -1.84 -6.77 1.52
CA PHE A 24 -1.66 -5.98 2.74
C PHE A 24 -2.94 -5.23 3.11
N THR A 25 -3.07 -4.92 4.39
CA THR A 25 -4.00 -3.90 4.89
C THR A 25 -3.20 -2.70 5.36
N ALA A 26 -3.72 -1.49 5.14
CA ALA A 26 -3.08 -0.26 5.57
C ALA A 26 -4.10 0.76 6.03
N GLU A 27 -3.71 1.56 7.03
CA GLU A 27 -4.44 2.74 7.48
C GLU A 27 -3.54 3.95 7.32
N VAL A 28 -4.09 5.02 6.72
CA VAL A 28 -3.33 6.24 6.49
C VAL A 28 -4.24 7.45 6.60
N LEU A 29 -3.77 8.51 7.28
CA LEU A 29 -4.50 9.78 7.31
C LEU A 29 -4.72 10.28 5.88
N VAL A 30 -5.93 10.77 5.59
CA VAL A 30 -6.31 11.31 4.28
C VAL A 30 -5.36 12.43 3.84
N GLU A 31 -4.83 13.20 4.79
CA GLU A 31 -3.90 14.29 4.55
C GLU A 31 -2.46 13.84 4.24
N ASN A 32 -2.10 12.60 4.54
CA ASN A 32 -0.78 12.04 4.23
C ASN A 32 -0.70 11.64 2.74
N LYS A 33 -0.84 12.64 1.88
CA LYS A 33 -0.73 12.53 0.41
C LYS A 33 0.54 11.80 -0.03
N PRO A 34 1.71 11.96 0.61
CA PRO A 34 2.91 11.18 0.25
C PRO A 34 2.72 9.67 0.38
N MET A 35 2.16 9.17 1.50
CA MET A 35 1.95 7.72 1.67
C MET A 35 0.81 7.20 0.80
N VAL A 36 -0.27 7.97 0.65
CA VAL A 36 -1.35 7.61 -0.29
C VAL A 36 -0.79 7.43 -1.71
N HIS A 37 0.08 8.34 -2.14
CA HIS A 37 0.75 8.23 -3.44
C HIS A 37 1.68 7.01 -3.54
N VAL A 38 2.38 6.64 -2.47
CA VAL A 38 3.20 5.41 -2.45
C VAL A 38 2.32 4.19 -2.70
N PHE A 39 1.18 4.06 -2.01
CA PHE A 39 0.27 2.93 -2.22
C PHE A 39 -0.27 2.91 -3.65
N GLU A 40 -0.81 4.03 -4.14
CA GLU A 40 -1.40 4.15 -5.49
C GLU A 40 -0.40 3.90 -6.63
N LYS A 41 0.92 4.05 -6.38
CA LYS A 41 1.98 3.80 -7.38
C LYS A 41 2.65 2.44 -7.27
N SER A 42 2.33 1.64 -6.25
CA SER A 42 3.05 0.38 -5.97
C SER A 42 2.44 -0.86 -6.64
N GLY A 43 1.52 -0.68 -7.60
CA GLY A 43 1.04 -1.78 -8.46
C GLY A 43 0.07 -2.75 -7.79
N PHE A 44 -0.59 -2.34 -6.71
CA PHE A 44 -1.65 -3.11 -6.08
C PHE A 44 -3.00 -2.87 -6.74
N ASP A 45 -3.89 -3.86 -6.65
CA ASP A 45 -5.32 -3.63 -6.76
C ASP A 45 -5.85 -3.12 -5.41
N ILE A 46 -6.35 -1.89 -5.37
CA ILE A 46 -6.61 -1.16 -4.13
C ILE A 46 -8.10 -1.02 -3.89
N GLU A 47 -8.57 -1.63 -2.80
CA GLU A 47 -9.86 -1.29 -2.19
C GLU A 47 -9.62 -0.21 -1.13
N LYS A 48 -10.37 0.90 -1.18
CA LYS A 48 -10.17 2.07 -0.31
C LYS A 48 -11.51 2.52 0.28
N ARG A 49 -11.56 2.66 1.61
CA ARG A 49 -12.69 3.24 2.35
C ARG A 49 -12.20 4.41 3.18
N GLY A 50 -12.88 5.55 3.07
CA GLY A 50 -12.63 6.70 3.94
C GLY A 50 -13.56 6.69 5.14
N SER A 51 -13.02 6.82 6.35
CA SER A 51 -13.77 7.02 7.59
C SER A 51 -13.00 7.94 8.52
N GLU A 52 -13.65 8.94 9.10
CA GLU A 52 -13.08 9.82 10.15
C GLU A 52 -11.68 10.40 9.85
N GLY A 53 -11.41 10.78 8.59
CA GLY A 53 -10.11 11.37 8.21
C GLY A 53 -8.99 10.36 7.99
N VAL A 54 -9.29 9.07 8.00
CA VAL A 54 -8.40 7.96 7.68
C VAL A 54 -8.89 7.24 6.42
N TYR A 55 -7.96 6.79 5.59
CA TYR A 55 -8.22 5.77 4.59
C TYR A 55 -7.83 4.40 5.13
N GLU A 56 -8.81 3.51 5.22
CA GLU A 56 -8.61 2.08 5.35
C GLU A 56 -8.44 1.50 3.94
N MET A 57 -7.35 0.79 3.71
CA MET A 57 -6.96 0.27 2.41
C MET A 57 -6.66 -1.23 2.48
N LYS A 58 -7.10 -1.95 1.45
CA LYS A 58 -6.66 -3.31 1.16
C LYS A 58 -5.90 -3.28 -0.15
N LEU A 59 -4.64 -3.72 -0.11
CA LEU A 59 -3.68 -3.69 -1.19
C LEU A 59 -3.50 -5.13 -1.70
N ASN A 60 -4.39 -5.56 -2.58
CA ASN A 60 -4.34 -6.91 -3.15
C ASN A 60 -3.12 -7.00 -4.07
N PHE A 61 -2.35 -8.08 -3.94
CA PHE A 61 -1.21 -8.29 -4.81
C PHE A 61 -1.68 -8.68 -6.20
N VAL A 62 -1.19 -7.99 -7.22
CA VAL A 62 -1.41 -8.35 -8.62
C VAL A 62 -0.25 -9.23 -9.07
N ASP A 63 -0.53 -10.31 -9.78
CA ASP A 63 0.48 -11.22 -10.35
C ASP A 63 0.99 -10.74 -11.71
#